data_AF-A0A9D9SGV1-F1
#
_entry.id   AF-A0A9D9SGV1-F1
#
_cell.length_a   1.000
_cell.length_b   1.000
_cell.length_c   1.000
_cell.angle_alpha   90.00
_cell.angle_beta   90.00
_cell.angle_gamma   90.00
#
_symmetry.space_group_name_H-M   'P 1'
#
loop_
_entity.id
_entity.type
_entity.pdbx_description
1 polymer ?
#
loop_
_entity_poly.entity_id
_entity_poly.type
_entity_poly.pdbx_seq_one_letter_code
_entity_poly.pdbx_strand_id
1 'polypeptide(L)'
;IDDSMVQGQRIDDAAVTAMVAQADLIVAHNAGFDRPFVEGRWPVFAGKAWGCSFQGIDWKKEGSGSAKLEFLASERGWFYDAHRAQVDCHALLQVLASPLADGQTGLSRLLAGAGQTRYKLRATGAPFEAKDKLKSRGYRWDGEGRVWWCSLASDESLDAECAWLRAEVYGTRSARVQLEALNSLVQFSSRSGKLSERSL
;
A
#
# COMPACT_ATOMS: atom_id res chain seq x y z
N ILE A 1 12.11 23.56 -3.91
CA ILE A 1 11.12 24.42 -3.24
C ILE A 1 11.77 24.85 -1.94
N ASP A 2 11.84 26.14 -1.67
CA ASP A 2 12.31 26.70 -0.39
C ASP A 2 11.19 27.54 0.25
N ASP A 3 11.43 28.01 1.47
CA ASP A 3 10.46 28.76 2.26
C ASP A 3 10.01 30.06 1.57
N SER A 4 10.91 30.72 0.82
CA SER A 4 10.60 31.98 0.12
C SER A 4 9.59 31.77 -1.01
N MET A 5 9.65 30.62 -1.69
CA MET A 5 8.74 30.28 -2.78
C MET A 5 7.28 30.10 -2.31
N VAL A 6 7.07 29.80 -1.03
CA VAL A 6 5.75 29.48 -0.45
C VAL A 6 5.28 30.51 0.58
N GLN A 7 6.11 31.49 0.93
CA GLN A 7 5.76 32.53 1.88
C GLN A 7 4.53 33.32 1.41
N GLY A 8 3.53 33.45 2.27
CA GLY A 8 2.27 34.13 1.97
C GLY A 8 1.36 33.39 0.98
N GLN A 9 1.78 32.24 0.45
CA GLN A 9 0.96 31.40 -0.41
C GLN A 9 0.08 30.48 0.43
N ARG A 10 -1.14 30.24 -0.05
CA ARG A 10 -2.07 29.30 0.57
C ARG A 10 -2.81 28.52 -0.50
N ILE A 11 -2.93 27.22 -0.27
CA ILE A 11 -3.79 26.36 -1.09
C ILE A 11 -5.24 26.65 -0.72
N ASP A 12 -6.09 26.81 -1.73
CA ASP A 12 -7.54 26.91 -1.57
C ASP A 12 -8.10 25.55 -1.11
N ASP A 13 -8.35 25.44 0.18
CA ASP A 13 -8.83 24.21 0.81
C ASP A 13 -10.24 23.82 0.31
N ALA A 14 -11.07 24.79 -0.11
CA ALA A 14 -12.40 24.54 -0.65
C ALA A 14 -12.32 24.00 -2.09
N ALA A 15 -11.43 24.56 -2.91
CA ALA A 15 -11.18 24.04 -4.26
C ALA A 15 -10.63 22.61 -4.23
N VAL A 16 -9.68 22.31 -3.33
CA VAL A 16 -9.19 20.93 -3.13
C VAL A 16 -10.33 20.01 -2.72
N THR A 17 -11.18 20.44 -1.78
CA THR A 17 -12.32 19.65 -1.31
C THR A 17 -13.29 19.34 -2.44
N ALA A 18 -13.67 20.33 -3.24
CA ALA A 18 -14.58 20.16 -4.37
C ALA A 18 -14.00 19.26 -5.46
N MET A 19 -12.69 19.37 -5.75
CA MET A 19 -12.01 18.50 -6.71
C MET A 19 -11.96 17.05 -6.23
N VAL A 20 -11.53 16.81 -4.99
CA VAL A 20 -11.41 15.45 -4.43
C VAL A 20 -12.78 14.80 -4.27
N ALA A 21 -13.81 15.57 -3.92
CA ALA A 21 -15.18 15.08 -3.79
C ALA A 21 -15.69 14.38 -5.05
N GLN A 22 -15.23 14.79 -6.24
CA GLN A 22 -15.62 14.20 -7.53
C GLN A 22 -14.86 12.90 -7.87
N ALA A 23 -13.74 12.63 -7.22
CA ALA A 23 -12.94 11.44 -7.51
C ALA A 23 -13.50 10.19 -6.82
N ASP A 24 -13.58 9.07 -7.53
CA ASP A 24 -13.93 7.77 -6.95
C ASP A 24 -12.71 7.07 -6.34
N LEU A 25 -11.53 7.28 -6.94
CA LEU A 25 -10.26 6.67 -6.56
C LEU A 25 -9.14 7.72 -6.57
N ILE A 26 -8.36 7.78 -5.50
CA ILE A 26 -7.12 8.54 -5.43
C ILE A 26 -5.95 7.59 -5.69
N VAL A 27 -5.08 7.92 -6.63
CA VAL A 27 -3.91 7.10 -6.98
C VAL A 27 -2.63 7.87 -6.65
N ALA A 28 -1.71 7.20 -5.97
CA ALA A 28 -0.37 7.71 -5.70
C ALA A 28 0.70 6.63 -5.88
N HIS A 29 1.93 7.05 -6.15
CA HIS A 29 3.09 6.16 -6.16
C HIS A 29 3.75 6.19 -4.79
N ASN A 30 3.54 5.12 -4.00
CA ASN A 30 3.82 5.07 -2.57
C ASN A 30 2.82 5.86 -1.71
N ALA A 31 1.53 5.58 -1.89
CA ALA A 31 0.42 6.23 -1.18
C ALA A 31 0.54 6.28 0.35
N GLY A 32 1.29 5.35 0.97
CA GLY A 32 1.53 5.37 2.43
C GLY A 32 2.35 6.57 2.91
N PHE A 33 3.02 7.26 1.99
CA PHE A 33 3.65 8.54 2.25
C PHE A 33 2.66 9.69 2.12
N ASP A 34 1.97 9.82 0.99
CA ASP A 34 1.12 11.00 0.69
C ASP A 34 -0.17 11.04 1.51
N ARG A 35 -0.83 9.88 1.66
CA ARG A 35 -2.18 9.80 2.25
C ARG A 35 -2.24 10.37 3.68
N PRO A 36 -1.31 10.05 4.60
CA PRO A 36 -1.31 10.66 5.94
C PRO A 36 -1.22 12.19 5.92
N PHE A 37 -0.43 12.79 5.03
CA PHE A 37 -0.30 14.26 4.95
C PHE A 37 -1.60 14.90 4.46
N VAL A 38 -2.19 14.37 3.38
CA VAL A 38 -3.39 14.98 2.79
C VAL A 38 -4.64 14.73 3.62
N GLU A 39 -4.77 13.59 4.31
CA GLU A 39 -5.85 13.36 5.26
C GLU A 39 -5.75 14.27 6.49
N GLY A 40 -4.53 14.52 6.98
CA GLY A 40 -4.30 15.41 8.11
C GLY A 40 -4.68 16.88 7.83
N ARG A 41 -4.60 17.31 6.56
CA ARG A 41 -4.96 18.67 6.14
C ARG A 41 -6.39 18.78 5.60
N TRP A 42 -6.83 17.82 4.79
CA TRP A 42 -8.10 17.87 4.08
C TRP A 42 -8.91 16.58 4.35
N PRO A 43 -9.88 16.62 5.28
CA PRO A 43 -10.64 15.44 5.70
C PRO A 43 -11.38 14.69 4.58
N VAL A 44 -11.67 15.35 3.45
CA VAL A 44 -12.33 14.75 2.28
C VAL A 44 -11.60 13.49 1.77
N PHE A 45 -10.26 13.43 1.88
CA PHE A 45 -9.47 12.27 1.44
C PHE A 45 -9.74 11.01 2.26
N ALA A 46 -10.20 11.17 3.52
CA ALA A 46 -10.48 10.05 4.41
C ALA A 46 -11.68 9.22 3.94
N GLY A 47 -12.60 9.84 3.19
CA GLY A 47 -13.78 9.21 2.60
C GLY A 47 -13.55 8.64 1.20
N LYS A 48 -12.31 8.63 0.69
CA LYS A 48 -11.99 8.17 -0.66
C LYS A 48 -11.32 6.80 -0.66
N ALA A 49 -11.55 6.03 -1.73
CA ALA A 49 -10.76 4.86 -2.02
C ALA A 49 -9.36 5.29 -2.47
N TRP A 50 -8.34 4.53 -2.07
CA TRP A 50 -6.96 4.78 -2.47
C TRP A 50 -6.34 3.58 -3.18
N GLY A 51 -5.58 3.86 -4.24
CA GLY A 51 -4.73 2.91 -4.95
C GLY A 51 -3.26 3.33 -4.84
N CYS A 52 -2.37 2.37 -4.67
CA CYS A 52 -0.93 2.61 -4.60
C CYS A 52 -0.25 1.89 -5.76
N SER A 53 0.30 2.61 -6.73
CA SER A 53 1.00 1.97 -7.86
C SER A 53 2.25 1.20 -7.43
N PHE A 54 2.91 1.64 -6.35
CA PHE A 54 4.10 0.97 -5.82
C PHE A 54 3.77 -0.40 -5.17
N GLN A 55 2.61 -0.54 -4.52
CA GLN A 55 2.22 -1.76 -3.80
C GLN A 55 1.12 -2.58 -4.49
N GLY A 56 0.38 -1.97 -5.41
CA GLY A 56 -0.74 -2.57 -6.12
C GLY A 56 -0.34 -3.20 -7.46
N ILE A 57 0.90 -3.01 -7.90
CA ILE A 57 1.47 -3.65 -9.08
C ILE A 57 2.77 -4.33 -8.66
N ASP A 58 2.90 -5.61 -8.98
CA ASP A 58 4.12 -6.38 -8.75
C ASP A 58 5.13 -6.10 -9.87
N TRP A 59 5.74 -4.91 -9.83
CA TRP A 59 6.67 -4.45 -10.89
C TRP A 59 7.79 -5.44 -11.19
N LYS A 60 8.22 -6.22 -10.18
CA LYS A 60 9.23 -7.26 -10.38
C LYS A 60 8.70 -8.39 -11.26
N LYS A 61 7.46 -8.85 -11.05
CA LYS A 61 6.81 -9.82 -11.94
C LYS A 61 6.54 -9.25 -13.33
N GLU A 62 6.31 -7.94 -13.42
CA GLU A 62 6.19 -7.22 -14.70
C GLU A 62 7.55 -7.01 -15.40
N GLY A 63 8.66 -7.51 -14.83
CA GLY A 63 9.98 -7.47 -15.44
C GLY A 63 10.82 -6.23 -15.12
N SER A 64 10.28 -5.26 -14.35
CA SER A 64 11.03 -4.07 -13.95
C SER A 64 12.06 -4.39 -12.87
N GLY A 65 13.29 -3.89 -13.06
CA GLY A 65 14.38 -4.03 -12.09
C GLY A 65 14.19 -3.24 -10.79
N SER A 66 13.31 -2.25 -10.77
CA SER A 66 13.02 -1.41 -9.62
C SER A 66 11.61 -0.82 -9.74
N ALA A 67 10.94 -0.69 -8.60
CA ALA A 67 9.62 -0.07 -8.50
C ALA A 67 9.66 1.46 -8.35
N LYS A 68 10.83 2.11 -8.38
CA LYS A 68 10.95 3.58 -8.30
C LYS A 68 10.33 4.23 -9.55
N LEU A 69 9.53 5.28 -9.38
CA LEU A 69 8.83 5.94 -10.49
C LEU A 69 9.75 6.37 -11.63
N GLU A 70 10.89 7.03 -11.34
CA GLU A 70 11.89 7.42 -12.34
C GLU A 70 12.43 6.24 -13.15
N PHE A 71 12.62 5.10 -12.47
CA PHE A 71 13.09 3.87 -13.11
C PHE A 71 11.99 3.29 -14.01
N LEU A 72 10.75 3.22 -13.52
CA LEU A 72 9.61 2.74 -14.30
C LEU A 72 9.33 3.61 -15.53
N ALA A 73 9.51 4.92 -15.41
CA ALA A 73 9.37 5.88 -16.50
C ALA A 73 10.49 5.73 -17.53
N SER A 74 11.75 5.64 -17.08
CA SER A 74 12.91 5.50 -17.97
C SER A 74 12.93 4.17 -18.72
N GLU A 75 12.51 3.06 -18.11
CA GLU A 75 12.30 1.77 -18.81
C GLU A 75 11.28 1.88 -19.95
N ARG A 76 10.37 2.86 -19.86
CA ARG A 76 9.34 3.17 -20.88
C ARG A 76 9.75 4.30 -21.81
N GLY A 77 11.00 4.76 -21.75
CA GLY A 77 11.55 5.80 -22.61
C GLY A 77 11.25 7.24 -22.17
N TRP A 78 10.79 7.45 -20.93
CA TRP A 78 10.41 8.77 -20.42
C TRP A 78 11.40 9.28 -19.38
N PHE A 79 11.80 10.53 -19.55
CA PHE A 79 12.68 11.26 -18.64
C PHE A 79 12.01 12.58 -18.26
N TYR A 80 12.13 12.97 -17.01
CA TYR A 80 11.46 14.14 -16.48
C TYR A 80 12.20 14.69 -15.27
N ASP A 81 11.97 15.96 -14.93
CA ASP A 81 12.50 16.57 -13.72
C ASP A 81 11.72 16.07 -12.50
N ALA A 82 12.29 15.07 -11.83
CA ALA A 82 11.69 14.44 -10.65
C ALA A 82 11.57 15.40 -9.45
N HIS A 83 10.74 15.01 -8.49
CA HIS A 83 10.52 15.74 -7.22
C HIS A 83 9.75 17.06 -7.38
N ARG A 84 8.96 17.16 -8.46
CA ARG A 84 7.93 18.18 -8.64
C ARG A 84 6.60 17.47 -8.71
N ALA A 85 5.75 17.68 -7.69
CA ALA A 85 4.50 16.93 -7.51
C ALA A 85 3.65 16.78 -8.79
N GLN A 86 3.44 17.87 -9.53
CA GLN A 86 2.68 17.81 -10.78
C GLN A 86 3.38 16.97 -11.87
N VAL A 87 4.69 17.09 -12.01
CA VAL A 87 5.48 16.33 -12.99
C VAL A 87 5.47 14.85 -12.63
N ASP A 88 5.64 14.52 -11.34
CA ASP A 88 5.53 13.15 -10.83
C ASP A 88 4.13 12.55 -11.08
N CYS A 89 3.05 13.34 -10.93
CA CYS A 89 1.70 12.89 -11.28
C CYS A 89 1.56 12.55 -12.77
N HIS A 90 2.11 13.37 -13.66
CA HIS A 90 2.09 13.09 -15.10
C HIS A 90 2.96 11.90 -15.47
N ALA A 91 4.15 11.76 -14.89
CA ALA A 91 5.02 10.60 -15.08
C ALA A 91 4.34 9.31 -14.61
N LEU A 92 3.67 9.35 -13.45
CA LEU A 92 2.88 8.22 -12.95
C LEU A 92 1.74 7.87 -13.90
N LEU A 93 1.00 8.84 -14.41
CA LEU A 93 -0.06 8.60 -15.38
C LEU A 93 0.49 7.91 -16.65
N GLN A 94 1.65 8.36 -17.14
CA GLN A 94 2.31 7.77 -18.31
C GLN A 94 2.73 6.30 -18.05
N VAL A 95 3.30 6.04 -16.87
CA VAL A 95 3.68 4.68 -16.45
C VAL A 95 2.45 3.78 -16.35
N LEU A 96 1.35 4.28 -15.78
CA LEU A 96 0.11 3.52 -15.60
C LEU A 96 -0.69 3.33 -16.88
N ALA A 97 -0.56 4.22 -17.85
CA ALA A 97 -1.18 4.09 -19.18
C ALA A 97 -0.44 3.09 -20.08
N SER A 98 0.84 2.81 -19.77
CA SER A 98 1.63 1.85 -20.52
C SER A 98 1.16 0.42 -20.26
N PRO A 99 1.19 -0.47 -21.28
CA PRO A 99 0.83 -1.86 -21.11
C PRO A 99 1.81 -2.58 -20.16
N LEU A 100 1.27 -3.49 -19.38
CA LEU A 100 1.96 -4.48 -18.58
C LEU A 100 2.24 -5.74 -19.43
N ALA A 101 2.91 -6.74 -18.85
CA ALA A 101 3.32 -7.93 -19.59
C ALA A 101 2.13 -8.72 -20.18
N ASP A 102 0.96 -8.63 -19.56
CA ASP A 102 -0.29 -9.25 -20.01
C ASP A 102 -1.14 -8.34 -20.93
N GLY A 103 -0.61 -7.19 -21.33
CA GLY A 103 -1.26 -6.23 -22.23
C GLY A 103 -2.28 -5.30 -21.55
N GLN A 104 -2.63 -5.52 -20.28
CA GLN A 104 -3.47 -4.59 -19.52
C GLN A 104 -2.67 -3.36 -19.10
N THR A 105 -3.34 -2.23 -18.84
CA THR A 105 -2.66 -1.04 -18.32
C THR A 105 -2.46 -1.14 -16.81
N GLY A 106 -1.43 -0.47 -16.29
CA GLY A 106 -1.24 -0.33 -14.85
C GLY A 106 -2.45 0.30 -14.15
N LEU A 107 -3.12 1.27 -14.80
CA LEU A 107 -4.34 1.87 -14.26
C LEU A 107 -5.48 0.85 -14.13
N SER A 108 -5.68 0.00 -15.14
CA SER A 108 -6.67 -1.08 -15.09
C SER A 108 -6.39 -2.05 -13.94
N ARG A 109 -5.11 -2.43 -13.74
CA ARG A 109 -4.68 -3.26 -12.62
C ARG A 109 -5.04 -2.63 -11.27
N LEU A 110 -4.77 -1.34 -11.11
CA LEU A 110 -5.08 -0.62 -9.87
C LEU A 110 -6.58 -0.50 -9.63
N LEU A 111 -7.39 -0.25 -10.66
CA LEU A 111 -8.84 -0.22 -10.54
C LEU A 111 -9.41 -1.58 -10.10
N ALA A 112 -8.93 -2.67 -10.70
CA ALA A 112 -9.33 -4.02 -10.30
C ALA A 112 -8.93 -4.34 -8.85
N GLY A 113 -7.72 -3.92 -8.43
CA GLY A 113 -7.23 -4.13 -7.07
C GLY A 113 -7.80 -3.16 -6.03
N ALA A 114 -8.45 -2.06 -6.43
CA ALA A 114 -8.91 -1.03 -5.50
C ALA A 114 -9.95 -1.54 -4.51
N GLY A 115 -10.77 -2.53 -4.90
CA GLY A 115 -11.76 -3.17 -4.02
C GLY A 115 -11.19 -4.24 -3.10
N GLN A 116 -9.93 -4.66 -3.30
CA GLN A 116 -9.34 -5.77 -2.56
C GLN A 116 -8.91 -5.33 -1.16
N THR A 117 -9.27 -6.13 -0.16
CA THR A 117 -8.84 -5.88 1.22
C THR A 117 -7.43 -6.40 1.42
N ARG A 118 -6.55 -5.53 1.93
CA ARG A 118 -5.21 -5.90 2.36
C ARG A 118 -5.25 -6.24 3.84
N TYR A 119 -4.36 -7.12 4.29
CA TYR A 119 -4.30 -7.52 5.68
C TYR A 119 -2.93 -7.23 6.28
N LYS A 120 -2.93 -6.76 7.52
CA LYS A 120 -1.77 -6.89 8.41
C LYS A 120 -2.03 -8.05 9.35
N LEU A 121 -1.29 -9.13 9.18
CA LEU A 121 -1.39 -10.35 9.97
C LEU A 121 -0.29 -10.33 11.03
N ARG A 122 -0.68 -10.47 12.30
CA ARG A 122 0.22 -10.57 13.45
C ARG A 122 0.19 -12.00 13.98
N ALA A 123 1.34 -12.68 13.94
CA ALA A 123 1.54 -14.02 14.47
C ALA A 123 1.67 -13.98 16.01
N THR A 124 0.57 -13.67 16.69
CA THR A 124 0.49 -13.57 18.15
C THR A 124 0.80 -14.90 18.83
N GLY A 125 1.62 -14.86 19.89
CA GLY A 125 2.03 -16.06 20.62
C GLY A 125 2.91 -17.04 19.83
N ALA A 126 3.47 -16.61 18.69
CA ALA A 126 4.42 -17.44 17.95
C ALA A 126 5.62 -17.82 18.84
N PRO A 127 6.01 -19.11 18.87
CA PRO A 127 7.10 -19.55 19.72
C PRO A 127 8.44 -18.96 19.27
N PHE A 128 9.37 -18.79 20.22
CA PHE A 128 10.66 -18.15 19.95
C PHE A 128 11.47 -18.91 18.89
N GLU A 129 11.43 -20.24 18.90
CA GLU A 129 12.09 -21.08 17.90
C GLU A 129 11.59 -20.86 16.46
N ALA A 130 10.38 -20.31 16.27
CA ALA A 130 9.84 -20.01 14.94
C ALA A 130 10.36 -18.70 14.33
N LYS A 131 11.18 -17.93 15.07
CA LYS A 131 11.74 -16.65 14.63
C LYS A 131 12.41 -16.72 13.26
N ASP A 132 13.27 -17.71 13.02
CA ASP A 132 14.02 -17.77 11.76
C ASP A 132 13.11 -18.16 10.59
N LYS A 133 12.13 -19.04 10.83
CA LYS A 133 11.09 -19.35 9.85
C LYS A 133 10.31 -18.09 9.47
N LEU A 134 9.80 -17.35 10.46
CA LEU A 134 9.04 -16.10 10.25
C LEU A 134 9.86 -15.03 9.52
N LYS A 135 11.12 -14.83 9.93
CA LYS A 135 12.02 -13.87 9.27
C LYS A 135 12.29 -14.26 7.82
N SER A 136 12.57 -15.54 7.55
CA SER A 136 12.81 -16.04 6.19
C SER A 136 11.58 -15.92 5.29
N ARG A 137 10.39 -16.05 5.88
CA ARG A 137 9.08 -15.86 5.25
C ARG A 137 8.72 -14.38 5.01
N GLY A 138 9.53 -13.44 5.49
CA GLY A 138 9.35 -12.00 5.27
C GLY A 138 8.57 -11.27 6.36
N TYR A 139 8.31 -11.92 7.51
CA TYR A 139 7.74 -11.23 8.66
C TYR A 139 8.73 -10.21 9.24
N ARG A 140 8.18 -9.14 9.79
CA ARG A 140 8.89 -8.09 10.50
C ARG A 140 8.58 -8.19 12.00
N TRP A 141 9.58 -7.94 12.83
CA TRP A 141 9.39 -7.89 14.27
C TRP A 141 8.87 -6.51 14.69
N ASP A 142 7.74 -6.48 15.40
CA ASP A 142 7.25 -5.32 16.13
C ASP A 142 7.76 -5.41 17.57
N GLY A 143 8.68 -4.51 17.95
CA GLY A 143 9.31 -4.51 19.27
C GLY A 143 8.36 -4.08 20.39
N GLU A 144 7.44 -3.16 20.10
CA GLU A 144 6.47 -2.66 21.07
C GLU A 144 5.37 -3.70 21.31
N GLY A 145 4.81 -4.22 20.23
CA GLY A 145 3.81 -5.30 20.30
C GLY A 145 4.39 -6.69 20.63
N ARG A 146 5.74 -6.81 20.66
CA ARG A 146 6.48 -8.08 20.80
C ARG A 146 5.91 -9.20 19.92
N VAL A 147 5.68 -8.90 18.65
CA VAL A 147 5.00 -9.82 17.73
C VAL A 147 5.56 -9.73 16.31
N TRP A 148 5.59 -10.86 15.61
CA TRP A 148 5.92 -10.90 14.19
C TRP A 148 4.70 -10.52 13.35
N TRP A 149 4.88 -9.69 12.33
CA TRP A 149 3.81 -9.33 11.41
C TRP A 149 4.23 -9.31 9.95
N CYS A 150 3.27 -9.49 9.05
CA CYS A 150 3.44 -9.35 7.61
C CYS A 150 2.23 -8.63 6.99
N SER A 151 2.41 -8.14 5.77
CA SER A 151 1.32 -7.57 4.97
C SER A 151 0.95 -8.54 3.86
N LEU A 152 -0.35 -8.68 3.63
CA LEU A 152 -0.95 -9.60 2.68
C LEU A 152 -1.89 -8.83 1.77
N ALA A 153 -1.87 -9.14 0.48
CA ALA A 153 -2.55 -8.33 -0.54
C ALA A 153 -4.02 -8.70 -0.74
N SER A 154 -4.44 -9.88 -0.28
CA SER A 154 -5.72 -10.50 -0.63
C SER A 154 -6.18 -11.52 0.41
N ASP A 155 -7.45 -11.90 0.35
CA ASP A 155 -8.03 -13.00 1.11
C ASP A 155 -7.33 -14.33 0.81
N GLU A 156 -7.00 -14.62 -0.45
CA GLU A 156 -6.30 -15.84 -0.84
C GLU A 156 -4.91 -15.92 -0.21
N SER A 157 -4.18 -14.80 -0.21
CA SER A 157 -2.87 -14.73 0.47
C SER A 157 -2.99 -14.87 1.98
N LEU A 158 -4.09 -14.39 2.57
CA LEU A 158 -4.35 -14.55 3.99
C LEU A 158 -4.63 -16.00 4.37
N ASP A 159 -5.47 -16.69 3.60
CA ASP A 159 -5.79 -18.09 3.87
C ASP A 159 -4.55 -18.98 3.70
N ALA A 160 -3.76 -18.75 2.65
CA ALA A 160 -2.49 -19.45 2.45
C ALA A 160 -1.50 -19.21 3.60
N GLU A 161 -1.37 -17.97 4.07
CA GLU A 161 -0.45 -17.65 5.17
C GLU A 161 -0.93 -18.19 6.52
N CYS A 162 -2.24 -18.19 6.78
CA CYS A 162 -2.83 -18.84 7.95
C CYS A 162 -2.58 -20.35 7.96
N ALA A 163 -2.72 -21.02 6.81
CA ALA A 163 -2.41 -22.44 6.69
C ALA A 163 -0.92 -22.72 6.95
N TRP A 164 -0.03 -21.88 6.41
CA TRP A 164 1.41 -21.98 6.66
C TRP A 164 1.76 -21.76 8.13
N LEU A 165 1.20 -20.74 8.79
CA LEU A 165 1.41 -20.50 10.22
C LEU A 165 0.96 -21.69 11.07
N ARG A 166 -0.20 -22.29 10.76
CA ARG A 166 -0.67 -23.50 11.44
C ARG A 166 0.33 -24.63 11.30
N ALA A 167 0.78 -24.93 10.09
CA ALA A 167 1.68 -26.05 9.83
C ALA A 167 3.10 -25.83 10.40
N GLU A 168 3.69 -24.65 10.18
CA GLU A 168 5.13 -24.43 10.34
C GLU A 168 5.52 -23.69 11.62
N VAL A 169 4.57 -22.96 12.23
CA VAL A 169 4.83 -22.09 13.38
C VAL A 169 4.14 -22.61 14.65
N TYR A 170 2.85 -22.94 14.57
CA TYR A 170 2.05 -23.33 15.74
C TYR A 170 1.90 -24.86 15.91
N GLY A 171 1.94 -25.62 14.82
CA GLY A 171 1.80 -27.07 14.83
C GLY A 171 0.44 -27.51 15.37
N THR A 172 0.43 -28.32 16.43
CA THR A 172 -0.78 -28.82 17.08
C THR A 172 -1.37 -27.85 18.11
N ARG A 173 -0.69 -26.74 18.41
CA ARG A 173 -1.13 -25.78 19.41
C ARG A 173 -2.31 -24.98 18.87
N SER A 174 -3.38 -24.90 19.67
CA SER A 174 -4.43 -23.91 19.41
C SER A 174 -3.81 -22.51 19.49
N ALA A 175 -3.95 -21.76 18.41
CA ALA A 175 -3.42 -20.41 18.30
C ALA A 175 -4.51 -19.47 17.77
N ARG A 176 -4.40 -18.20 18.16
CA ARG A 176 -5.18 -17.12 17.56
C ARG A 176 -4.22 -16.10 17.03
N VAL A 177 -4.43 -15.68 15.79
CA VAL A 177 -3.69 -14.61 15.15
C VAL A 177 -4.54 -13.36 15.05
N GLN A 178 -3.91 -12.20 15.18
CA GLN A 178 -4.59 -10.92 15.01
C GLN A 178 -4.51 -10.46 13.57
N LEU A 179 -5.63 -9.94 13.07
CA LEU A 179 -5.79 -9.42 11.72
C LEU A 179 -6.25 -7.98 11.79
N GLU A 180 -5.63 -7.14 10.98
CA GLU A 180 -6.14 -5.81 10.66
C GLU A 180 -6.50 -5.78 9.18
N ALA A 181 -7.80 -5.71 8.90
CA ALA A 181 -8.34 -5.63 7.54
C ALA A 181 -8.33 -4.17 7.08
N LEU A 182 -7.58 -3.91 6.00
CA LEU A 182 -7.33 -2.60 5.42
C LEU A 182 -8.00 -2.54 4.04
N ASN A 183 -9.26 -2.11 4.02
CA ASN A 183 -9.98 -1.88 2.77
C ASN A 183 -9.52 -0.58 2.08
N SER A 184 -10.10 -0.26 0.94
CA SER A 184 -9.76 0.92 0.13
C SER A 184 -9.82 2.26 0.88
N LEU A 185 -10.68 2.36 1.89
CA LEU A 185 -10.90 3.58 2.68
C LEU A 185 -9.88 3.77 3.80
N VAL A 186 -9.10 2.75 4.16
CA VAL A 186 -8.12 2.84 5.26
C VAL A 186 -6.73 2.34 4.87
N GLN A 187 -6.58 1.61 3.76
CA GLN A 187 -5.26 1.20 3.28
C GLN A 187 -4.37 2.42 3.02
N PHE A 188 -3.10 2.34 3.44
CA PHE A 188 -2.15 3.46 3.34
C PHE A 188 -2.46 4.68 4.23
N SER A 189 -3.50 4.63 5.08
CA SER A 189 -3.80 5.68 6.06
C SER A 189 -3.03 5.45 7.36
N SER A 190 -2.92 6.49 8.19
CA SER A 190 -2.54 6.36 9.61
C SER A 190 -3.68 5.81 10.48
N ARG A 191 -4.92 5.78 9.97
CA ARG A 191 -6.09 5.22 10.64
C ARG A 191 -6.02 3.70 10.65
N SER A 192 -6.42 3.10 11.77
CA SER A 192 -6.50 1.65 11.89
C SER A 192 -7.57 1.04 10.99
N GLY A 193 -7.29 -0.16 10.50
CA GLY A 193 -8.27 -1.01 9.85
C GLY A 193 -9.20 -1.71 10.83
N LYS A 194 -10.05 -2.59 10.31
CA LYS A 194 -10.93 -3.43 11.15
C LYS A 194 -10.09 -4.54 11.80
N LEU A 195 -9.96 -4.47 13.13
CA LEU A 195 -9.29 -5.49 13.92
C LEU A 195 -10.18 -6.71 14.13
N SER A 196 -9.60 -7.89 14.03
CA SER A 196 -10.25 -9.18 14.32
C SER A 196 -9.22 -10.24 14.72
N GLU A 197 -9.70 -11.37 15.23
CA GLU A 197 -8.87 -12.54 15.50
C GLU A 197 -9.32 -13.71 14.63
N ARG A 198 -8.37 -14.56 14.25
CA ARG A 198 -8.63 -15.81 13.54
C ARG A 198 -7.96 -16.96 14.28
N SER A 199 -8.73 -17.99 14.59
CA SER A 199 -8.20 -19.24 15.13
C SER A 199 -7.44 -20.00 14.05
N LEU A 200 -6.26 -20.48 14.40
CA LEU A 200 -5.42 -21.32 13.54
C LEU A 200 -5.41 -22.77 13.99
#